data_AF-A0A444RTA4-F1
#
_entry.id   AF-A0A444RTA4-F1
#
_cell.length_a   1.000
_cell.length_b   1.000
_cell.length_c   1.000
_cell.angle_alpha   90.00
_cell.angle_beta   90.00
_cell.angle_gamma   90.00
#
_symmetry.space_group_name_H-M   'P 1'
#
loop_
_entity.id
_entity.type
_entity.pdbx_description
1 polymer ?
#
loop_
_entity_poly.entity_id
_entity_poly.type
_entity_poly.pdbx_seq_one_letter_code
_entity_poly.pdbx_strand_id
1 'polypeptide(L)'
;MAASHRYQFRIYFEAAIIVLYRPFILEAPRDVTLEHEEPWRALACQKTRVAASNACSAVTSMMAEELIGLSHTITVIALVPPMHVHLFESASSKELSSQMGKYNLSLCMLAMSELRKSYISATAAYKLFEAANKKIDGTRSSRRPSHQPQGDAVVVDLDAQEQASPSPQESWPEGYSALSANVISDAWMWPNILGAQ
;
A
#
# COMPACT_ATOMS: atom_id res chain seq x y z
N MET A 1 25.32 10.31 15.39
CA MET A 1 24.27 9.83 16.32
C MET A 1 23.03 10.72 16.37
N ALA A 2 23.13 12.03 16.68
CA ALA A 2 21.95 12.91 16.76
C ALA A 2 21.10 12.97 15.46
N ALA A 3 21.75 13.00 14.28
CA ALA A 3 21.06 12.96 12.99
C ALA A 3 20.25 11.65 12.79
N SER A 4 20.83 10.50 13.16
CA SER A 4 20.16 9.20 13.08
C SER A 4 18.90 9.16 13.95
N HIS A 5 18.95 9.66 15.19
CA HIS A 5 17.76 9.74 16.04
C HIS A 5 16.68 10.66 15.48
N ARG A 6 17.06 11.79 14.86
CA ARG A 6 16.11 12.71 14.21
C ARG A 6 15.36 12.02 13.06
N TYR A 7 16.07 11.30 12.20
CA TYR A 7 15.43 10.58 11.09
C TYR A 7 14.56 9.43 11.58
N GLN A 8 15.05 8.64 12.55
CA GLN A 8 14.27 7.57 13.18
C GLN A 8 12.98 8.10 13.82
N PHE A 9 13.05 9.19 14.58
CA PHE A 9 11.87 9.86 15.13
C PHE A 9 10.89 10.26 14.03
N ARG A 10 11.38 10.83 12.92
CA ARG A 10 10.53 11.19 11.79
C ARG A 10 9.82 9.97 11.21
N ILE A 11 10.54 8.87 10.98
CA ILE A 11 9.96 7.62 10.48
C ILE A 11 8.87 7.12 11.43
N TYR A 12 9.10 7.14 12.75
CA TYR A 12 8.12 6.68 13.74
C TYR A 12 6.88 7.55 13.78
N PHE A 13 7.07 8.87 13.74
CA PHE A 13 5.99 9.84 13.75
C PHE A 13 5.10 9.70 12.51
N GLU A 14 5.69 9.59 11.33
CA GLU A 14 4.94 9.42 10.09
C GLU A 14 4.23 8.06 10.02
N ALA A 15 4.88 6.99 10.53
CA ALA A 15 4.24 5.68 10.66
C ALA A 15 3.02 5.72 11.59
N ALA A 16 3.11 6.44 12.72
CA ALA A 16 1.99 6.64 13.64
C ALA A 16 0.83 7.37 12.96
N ILE A 17 1.10 8.41 12.16
CA ILE A 17 0.08 9.09 11.35
C ILE A 17 -0.63 8.08 10.43
N ILE A 18 0.11 7.24 9.71
CA ILE A 18 -0.49 6.25 8.81
C ILE A 18 -1.41 5.29 9.56
N VAL A 19 -0.94 4.75 10.69
CA VAL A 19 -1.72 3.80 11.50
C VAL A 19 -2.98 4.46 12.08
N LEU A 20 -2.89 5.71 12.55
CA LEU A 20 -4.03 6.44 13.12
C LEU A 20 -5.10 6.78 12.09
N TYR A 21 -4.71 7.02 10.83
CA TYR A 21 -5.66 7.30 9.75
C TYR A 21 -6.22 6.02 9.08
N ARG A 22 -5.68 4.82 9.37
CA ARG A 22 -6.12 3.56 8.75
C ARG A 22 -7.62 3.27 8.89
N PRO A 23 -8.25 3.42 10.08
CA PRO A 23 -9.70 3.17 10.22
C PRO A 23 -10.50 4.07 9.29
N PHE A 24 -10.07 5.33 9.13
CA PHE A 24 -10.62 6.33 8.23
C PHE A 24 -10.27 6.12 6.74
N ILE A 25 -9.77 4.95 6.37
CA ILE A 25 -9.64 4.55 4.96
C ILE A 25 -10.45 3.29 4.70
N LEU A 26 -10.49 2.37 5.67
CA LEU A 26 -11.08 1.05 5.52
C LEU A 26 -12.54 0.96 5.99
N GLU A 27 -12.93 1.71 7.01
CA GLU A 27 -14.25 1.61 7.63
C GLU A 27 -14.94 2.97 7.63
N ALA A 28 -16.22 3.02 7.23
CA ALA A 28 -17.05 4.19 7.48
C ALA A 28 -17.24 4.34 9.01
N PRO A 29 -16.92 5.48 9.63
CA PRO A 29 -17.20 5.71 11.03
C PRO A 29 -18.68 5.47 11.31
N ARG A 30 -18.98 4.67 12.32
CA ARG A 30 -20.35 4.23 12.66
C ARG A 30 -21.32 5.38 12.95
N ASP A 31 -20.81 6.59 13.17
CA ASP A 31 -21.58 7.77 13.59
C ASP A 31 -21.52 8.96 12.60
N VAL A 32 -20.97 8.78 11.39
CA VAL A 32 -20.92 9.86 10.39
C VAL A 32 -22.11 9.74 9.44
N THR A 33 -23.03 10.70 9.52
CA THR A 33 -24.06 10.93 8.49
C THR A 33 -23.42 11.01 7.10
N LEU A 34 -23.95 10.25 6.15
CA LEU A 34 -23.46 10.06 4.76
C LEU A 34 -23.05 11.35 4.03
N GLU A 35 -23.58 12.52 4.42
CA GLU A 35 -23.23 13.83 3.86
C GLU A 35 -21.77 14.28 4.09
N HIS A 36 -21.06 13.68 5.05
CA HIS A 36 -19.66 14.00 5.33
C HIS A 36 -18.68 12.86 4.99
N GLU A 37 -19.13 11.79 4.33
CA GLU A 37 -18.32 10.57 4.16
C GLU A 37 -17.08 10.76 3.25
N GLU A 38 -17.29 11.39 2.10
CA GLU A 38 -16.24 11.60 1.09
C GLU A 38 -15.11 12.56 1.53
N PRO A 39 -15.38 13.71 2.19
CA PRO A 39 -14.33 14.64 2.63
C PRO A 39 -13.30 14.04 3.60
N TRP A 40 -13.72 13.21 4.56
CA TRP A 40 -12.77 12.64 5.53
C TRP A 40 -11.96 11.48 4.94
N ARG A 41 -12.54 10.66 4.05
CA ARG A 41 -11.79 9.61 3.35
C ARG A 41 -10.71 10.21 2.46
N ALA A 42 -11.05 11.24 1.69
CA ALA A 42 -10.10 11.95 0.85
C ALA A 42 -8.96 12.58 1.68
N LEU A 43 -9.31 13.21 2.81
CA LEU A 43 -8.32 13.77 3.74
C LEU A 43 -7.42 12.68 4.34
N ALA A 44 -7.98 11.57 4.81
CA ALA A 44 -7.23 10.46 5.37
C ALA A 44 -6.27 9.85 4.33
N CYS A 45 -6.74 9.64 3.10
CA CYS A 45 -5.91 9.18 1.99
C CYS A 45 -4.76 10.17 1.71
N GLN A 46 -5.05 11.48 1.68
CA GLN A 46 -4.01 12.48 1.50
C GLN A 46 -2.97 12.45 2.64
N LYS A 47 -3.42 12.40 3.91
CA LYS A 47 -2.54 12.39 5.08
C LYS A 47 -1.63 11.17 5.10
N THR A 48 -2.16 9.98 4.81
CA THR A 48 -1.36 8.75 4.76
C THR A 48 -0.35 8.75 3.62
N ARG A 49 -0.69 9.26 2.44
CA ARG A 49 0.24 9.41 1.31
C ARG A 49 1.38 10.39 1.59
N VAL A 50 1.05 11.54 2.19
CA VAL A 50 2.07 12.54 2.59
C VAL A 50 2.99 11.96 3.65
N ALA A 51 2.43 11.30 4.68
CA ALA A 51 3.22 10.67 5.72
C ALA A 51 4.16 9.58 5.15
N ALA A 52 3.65 8.74 4.23
CA ALA A 52 4.46 7.72 3.58
C ALA A 52 5.62 8.29 2.75
N SER A 53 5.38 9.42 2.07
CA SER A 53 6.41 10.13 1.29
C SER A 53 7.47 10.76 2.20
N ASN A 54 7.05 11.35 3.33
CA ASN A 54 7.96 11.93 4.32
C ASN A 54 8.82 10.85 4.99
N ALA A 55 8.22 9.71 5.35
CA ALA A 55 8.95 8.57 5.90
C ALA A 55 9.99 8.03 4.90
N CYS A 56 9.60 7.86 3.63
CA CYS A 56 10.51 7.44 2.56
C CYS A 56 11.67 8.42 2.38
N SER A 57 11.40 9.73 2.38
CA SER A 57 12.44 10.76 2.28
C SER A 57 13.42 10.72 3.45
N ALA A 58 12.95 10.49 4.68
CA ALA A 58 13.80 10.32 5.85
C ALA A 58 14.69 9.07 5.73
N VAL A 59 14.14 7.97 5.22
CA VAL A 59 14.89 6.73 4.95
C VAL A 59 15.96 6.93 3.90
N THR A 60 15.64 7.57 2.78
CA THR A 60 16.60 7.90 1.72
C THR A 60 17.73 8.77 2.25
N SER A 61 17.41 9.74 3.12
CA SER A 61 18.42 10.58 3.78
C SER A 61 19.32 9.76 4.71
N MET A 62 18.74 8.86 5.52
CA MET A 62 19.53 7.94 6.36
C MET A 62 20.43 7.03 5.55
N MET A 63 19.97 6.56 4.38
CA MET A 63 20.79 5.73 3.49
C MET A 63 21.92 6.53 2.85
N ALA A 64 21.64 7.75 2.39
CA ALA A 64 22.66 8.63 1.81
C ALA A 64 23.76 9.03 2.81
N GLU A 65 23.41 9.13 4.09
CA GLU A 65 24.36 9.40 5.18
C GLU A 65 24.94 8.12 5.82
N GLU A 66 24.68 6.93 5.26
CA GLU A 66 25.12 5.62 5.78
C GLU A 66 24.67 5.33 7.24
N LEU A 67 23.58 5.95 7.69
CA LEU A 67 23.05 5.83 9.05
C LEU A 67 22.02 4.70 9.22
N ILE A 68 21.48 4.15 8.13
CA ILE A 68 20.39 3.17 8.18
C ILE A 68 20.77 1.90 8.96
N GLY A 69 22.02 1.45 8.88
CA GLY A 69 22.53 0.27 9.62
C GLY A 69 22.62 0.49 11.13
N LEU A 70 22.56 1.74 11.61
CA LEU A 70 22.56 2.10 13.03
C LEU A 70 21.14 2.22 13.61
N SER A 71 20.12 1.89 12.82
CA SER A 71 18.72 2.05 13.25
C SER A 71 18.32 0.99 14.26
N HIS A 72 17.45 1.35 15.20
CA HIS A 72 16.85 0.39 16.12
C HIS A 72 15.86 -0.54 15.40
N THR A 73 15.66 -1.75 15.93
CA THR A 73 14.70 -2.74 15.39
C THR A 73 13.27 -2.20 15.21
N ILE A 74 12.85 -1.23 16.04
CA ILE A 74 11.55 -0.55 15.90
C ILE A 74 11.40 0.16 14.53
N THR A 75 12.50 0.54 13.88
CA THR A 75 12.51 1.07 12.51
C THR A 75 11.99 0.07 11.49
N VAL A 76 12.25 -1.23 11.69
CA VAL A 76 11.68 -2.29 10.84
C VAL A 76 10.15 -2.25 10.89
N ILE A 77 9.58 -2.13 12.10
CA ILE A 77 8.12 -2.08 12.30
C ILE A 77 7.56 -0.78 11.71
N ALA A 78 8.23 0.35 11.93
CA ALA A 78 7.78 1.66 11.45
C ALA A 78 7.86 1.81 9.92
N LEU A 79 8.67 1.01 9.23
CA LEU A 79 8.70 0.98 7.76
C LEU A 79 7.51 0.24 7.13
N VAL A 80 6.86 -0.67 7.86
CA VAL A 80 5.76 -1.46 7.29
C VAL A 80 4.56 -0.59 6.84
N PRO A 81 4.03 0.35 7.64
CA PRO A 81 2.94 1.22 7.20
C PRO A 81 3.22 2.05 5.93
N PRO A 82 4.34 2.79 5.80
CA PRO A 82 4.64 3.52 4.57
C PRO A 82 4.87 2.58 3.37
N MET A 83 5.48 1.40 3.58
CA MET A 83 5.62 0.42 2.51
C MET A 83 4.27 -0.09 1.98
N HIS A 84 3.29 -0.33 2.85
CA HIS A 84 1.96 -0.71 2.39
C HIS A 84 1.26 0.41 1.61
N VAL A 85 1.42 1.68 2.02
CA VAL A 85 0.88 2.82 1.25
C VAL A 85 1.49 2.87 -0.14
N HIS A 86 2.82 2.74 -0.25
CA HIS A 86 3.51 2.73 -1.55
C HIS A 86 3.16 1.49 -2.40
N LEU A 87 2.96 0.33 -1.77
CA LEU A 87 2.45 -0.87 -2.45
C LEU A 87 1.04 -0.66 -3.01
N PHE A 88 0.17 0.01 -2.26
CA PHE A 88 -1.15 0.37 -2.71
C PHE A 88 -1.11 1.36 -3.88
N GLU A 89 -0.30 2.41 -3.79
CA GLU A 89 -0.07 3.32 -4.90
C GLU A 89 0.47 2.60 -6.14
N SER A 90 1.39 1.66 -5.95
CA SER A 90 1.95 0.82 -7.03
C SER A 90 0.88 0.05 -7.79
N ALA A 91 -0.21 -0.34 -7.12
CA ALA A 91 -1.33 -1.07 -7.71
C ALA A 91 -2.36 -0.16 -8.41
N SER A 92 -2.24 1.17 -8.31
CA SER A 92 -3.18 2.13 -8.92
C SER A 92 -3.27 1.96 -10.44
N SER A 93 -4.46 2.21 -11.02
CA SER A 93 -4.63 2.29 -12.47
C SER A 93 -4.04 3.57 -13.09
N LYS A 94 -3.78 4.59 -12.27
CA LYS A 94 -3.13 5.84 -12.70
C LYS A 94 -1.63 5.59 -12.85
N GLU A 95 -1.11 5.73 -14.07
CA GLU A 95 0.27 5.35 -14.40
C GLU A 95 1.30 6.10 -13.54
N LEU A 96 1.16 7.42 -13.40
CA LEU A 96 2.10 8.22 -12.60
C LEU A 96 2.08 7.81 -11.12
N SER A 97 0.90 7.61 -10.53
CA SER A 97 0.76 7.14 -9.14
C SER A 97 1.38 5.76 -8.96
N SER A 98 1.18 4.87 -9.93
CA SER A 98 1.76 3.53 -9.92
C SER A 98 3.29 3.57 -9.99
N GLN A 99 3.86 4.36 -10.89
CA GLN A 99 5.31 4.48 -11.03
C GLN A 99 5.94 5.09 -9.76
N MET A 100 5.34 6.13 -9.21
CA MET A 100 5.80 6.77 -7.97
C MET A 100 5.72 5.81 -6.77
N GLY A 101 4.62 5.08 -6.63
CA GLY A 101 4.47 4.05 -5.60
C GLY A 101 5.55 2.97 -5.71
N LYS A 102 5.83 2.48 -6.93
CA LYS A 102 6.86 1.47 -7.18
C LYS A 102 8.25 1.98 -6.80
N TYR A 103 8.57 3.21 -7.21
CA TYR A 103 9.83 3.86 -6.88
C TYR A 103 10.02 4.00 -5.37
N ASN A 104 9.05 4.59 -4.66
CA ASN A 104 9.15 4.78 -3.21
C ASN A 104 9.18 3.46 -2.44
N LEU A 105 8.40 2.47 -2.88
CA LEU A 105 8.45 1.13 -2.29
C LEU A 105 9.83 0.49 -2.46
N SER A 106 10.46 0.65 -3.63
CA SER A 106 11.81 0.12 -3.88
C SER A 106 12.86 0.74 -2.94
N LEU A 107 12.76 2.03 -2.62
CA LEU A 107 13.64 2.70 -1.66
C LEU A 107 13.47 2.13 -0.25
N CYS A 108 12.23 1.97 0.21
CA CYS A 108 11.95 1.36 1.51
C CYS A 108 12.38 -0.12 1.57
N MET A 109 12.22 -0.87 0.49
CA MET A 109 12.69 -2.25 0.36
C MET A 109 14.23 -2.32 0.43
N LEU A 110 14.94 -1.37 -0.17
CA LEU A 110 16.40 -1.30 -0.10
C LEU A 110 16.86 -1.03 1.34
N ALA A 111 16.20 -0.13 2.07
CA ALA A 111 16.45 0.07 3.49
C ALA A 111 16.18 -1.19 4.32
N MET A 112 15.07 -1.89 4.05
CA MET A 112 14.75 -3.16 4.70
C MET A 112 15.80 -4.26 4.41
N SER A 113 16.38 -4.25 3.20
CA SER A 113 17.49 -5.13 2.81
C SER A 113 18.80 -4.84 3.56
N GLU A 114 19.01 -3.60 4.02
CA GLU A 114 20.12 -3.27 4.90
C GLU A 114 19.85 -3.73 6.33
N LEU A 115 18.65 -3.42 6.85
CA LEU A 115 18.24 -3.75 8.22
C LEU A 115 18.19 -5.27 8.49
N ARG A 116 17.90 -6.09 7.47
CA ARG A 116 17.86 -7.56 7.62
C ARG A 116 19.22 -8.21 7.89
N LYS A 117 20.32 -7.48 7.73
CA LYS A 117 21.65 -7.93 8.18
C LYS A 117 21.72 -8.04 9.71
N SER A 118 20.90 -7.25 10.42
CA SER A 118 20.90 -7.17 11.88
C SER A 118 19.61 -7.70 12.51
N TYR A 119 18.49 -7.70 11.78
CA TYR A 119 17.18 -8.04 12.33
C TYR A 119 16.42 -9.08 11.50
N ILE A 120 16.08 -10.22 12.11
CA ILE A 120 15.30 -11.29 11.47
C ILE A 120 13.91 -10.78 11.05
N SER A 121 13.29 -9.90 11.85
CA SER A 121 12.01 -9.26 11.53
C SER A 121 12.03 -8.53 10.18
N ALA A 122 13.16 -7.90 9.82
CA ALA A 122 13.32 -7.26 8.52
C ALA A 122 13.41 -8.27 7.36
N THR A 123 13.95 -9.47 7.60
CA THR A 123 13.91 -10.56 6.61
C THR A 123 12.47 -10.97 6.31
N ALA A 124 11.65 -11.15 7.36
CA ALA A 124 10.25 -11.52 7.20
C ALA A 124 9.47 -10.44 6.45
N ALA A 125 9.59 -9.17 6.88
CA ALA A 125 8.94 -8.04 6.21
C ALA A 125 9.37 -7.92 4.74
N TYR A 126 10.67 -7.97 4.45
CA TYR A 126 11.20 -7.89 3.09
C TYR A 126 10.59 -8.97 2.18
N LYS A 127 10.58 -10.24 2.63
CA LYS A 127 10.03 -11.34 1.84
C LYS A 127 8.54 -11.18 1.55
N LEU A 128 7.77 -10.67 2.52
CA LEU A 128 6.35 -10.41 2.36
C LEU A 128 6.10 -9.37 1.27
N PHE A 129 6.78 -8.22 1.35
CA PHE A 129 6.63 -7.16 0.34
C PHE A 129 7.20 -7.55 -1.03
N GLU A 130 8.26 -8.35 -1.07
CA GLU A 130 8.77 -8.90 -2.33
C GLU A 130 7.74 -9.80 -3.02
N ALA A 131 7.08 -10.69 -2.27
CA ALA A 131 6.01 -11.53 -2.79
C ALA A 131 4.81 -10.70 -3.27
N ALA A 132 4.43 -9.67 -2.53
CA ALA A 132 3.35 -8.77 -2.90
C ALA A 132 3.66 -8.01 -4.21
N ASN A 133 4.87 -7.48 -4.37
CA ASN A 133 5.31 -6.82 -5.61
C ASN A 133 5.24 -7.77 -6.82
N LYS A 134 5.76 -8.99 -6.67
CA LYS A 134 5.70 -10.02 -7.73
C LYS A 134 4.26 -10.32 -8.15
N LYS A 135 3.33 -10.40 -7.20
CA LYS A 135 1.90 -10.61 -7.47
C LYS A 135 1.31 -9.46 -8.28
N ILE A 136 1.59 -8.21 -7.91
CA ILE A 136 1.10 -7.02 -8.64
C ILE A 136 1.62 -7.00 -10.08
N ASP A 137 2.91 -7.22 -10.30
CA ASP A 137 3.49 -7.20 -11.65
C ASP A 137 3.00 -8.35 -12.53
N GLY A 138 2.81 -9.54 -11.95
CA GLY A 138 2.21 -10.70 -12.63
C GLY A 138 0.78 -10.42 -13.11
N THR A 139 -0.06 -9.80 -12.27
CA THR A 139 -1.44 -9.46 -12.65
C THR A 139 -1.55 -8.47 -13.81
N ARG A 140 -0.61 -7.52 -13.92
CA ARG A 140 -0.59 -6.56 -15.04
C ARG A 140 -0.16 -7.20 -16.35
N SER A 141 0.81 -8.11 -16.28
CA SER A 141 1.30 -8.83 -17.46
C SER A 141 0.20 -9.70 -18.07
N SER A 142 -0.68 -10.29 -17.25
CA SER A 142 -1.86 -11.02 -17.70
C SER A 142 -2.97 -10.13 -18.29
N ARG A 143 -2.99 -8.83 -17.96
CA ARG A 143 -4.09 -7.90 -18.33
C ARG A 143 -3.80 -7.11 -19.61
N ARG A 144 -2.57 -7.18 -20.16
CA ARG A 144 -2.24 -6.57 -21.45
C ARG A 144 -2.80 -7.49 -22.55
N PRO A 145 -3.89 -7.12 -23.26
CA PRO A 145 -4.35 -7.93 -24.39
C PRO A 145 -3.25 -7.87 -25.45
N SER A 146 -2.86 -9.02 -25.97
CA SER A 146 -2.16 -9.10 -27.25
C SER A 146 -3.05 -8.45 -28.30
N HIS A 147 -2.78 -7.18 -28.63
CA HIS A 147 -3.38 -6.51 -29.77
C HIS A 147 -2.94 -7.24 -31.03
N GLN A 148 -3.77 -8.16 -31.49
CA GLN A 148 -3.70 -8.78 -32.79
C GLN A 148 -4.83 -8.14 -33.61
N PRO A 149 -4.54 -7.37 -34.66
CA PRO A 149 -5.60 -6.73 -35.45
C PRO A 149 -6.18 -7.78 -36.39
N GLN A 150 -7.37 -8.28 -36.09
CA GLN A 150 -8.11 -9.12 -37.03
C GLN A 150 -9.60 -8.74 -36.97
N GLY A 151 -10.11 -8.33 -38.13
CA GLY A 151 -11.36 -7.61 -38.30
C GLY A 151 -12.64 -8.45 -38.24
N ASP A 152 -13.74 -7.68 -38.30
CA ASP A 152 -15.12 -8.01 -38.65
C ASP A 152 -15.70 -9.37 -38.22
N ALA A 153 -16.62 -9.34 -37.26
CA ALA A 153 -18.03 -9.69 -37.50
C ALA A 153 -18.89 -9.39 -36.26
N VAL A 154 -19.98 -8.66 -36.49
CA VAL A 154 -21.12 -8.47 -35.57
C VAL A 154 -21.99 -9.72 -35.62
N VAL A 155 -22.29 -10.35 -34.47
CA VAL A 155 -23.55 -11.08 -34.24
C VAL A 155 -23.95 -10.96 -32.75
N VAL A 156 -25.26 -10.81 -32.57
CA VAL A 156 -26.09 -10.36 -31.45
C VAL A 156 -26.28 -11.43 -30.37
N ASP A 157 -26.47 -11.05 -29.10
CA ASP A 157 -27.61 -11.55 -28.33
C ASP A 157 -28.00 -10.63 -27.16
N LEU A 158 -29.26 -10.21 -27.15
CA LEU A 158 -29.95 -9.62 -26.00
C LEU A 158 -30.77 -10.74 -25.39
N ASP A 159 -30.48 -11.16 -24.16
CA ASP A 159 -31.54 -11.65 -23.29
C ASP A 159 -31.22 -11.50 -21.79
N ALA A 160 -32.29 -11.38 -21.04
CA ALA A 160 -32.37 -10.64 -19.80
C ALA A 160 -32.10 -11.45 -18.52
N GLN A 161 -31.47 -10.77 -17.56
CA GLN A 161 -31.88 -10.64 -16.15
C GLN A 161 -31.90 -11.88 -15.24
N GLU A 162 -30.97 -11.91 -14.29
CA GLU A 162 -31.31 -12.33 -12.92
C GLU A 162 -30.62 -11.43 -11.89
N GLN A 163 -31.43 -10.90 -10.98
CA GLN A 163 -31.09 -9.90 -9.97
C GLN A 163 -30.18 -10.50 -8.89
N ALA A 164 -29.00 -9.92 -8.71
CA ALA A 164 -28.27 -9.99 -7.45
C ALA A 164 -28.25 -8.58 -6.83
N SER A 165 -28.89 -8.45 -5.68
CA SER A 165 -28.91 -7.25 -4.84
C SER A 165 -27.50 -6.66 -4.67
N PRO A 166 -27.29 -5.34 -4.76
CA PRO A 166 -25.98 -4.76 -4.51
C PRO A 166 -25.71 -4.83 -3.00
N SER A 167 -24.70 -5.61 -2.61
CA SER A 167 -24.05 -5.45 -1.31
C SER A 167 -23.53 -4.00 -1.18
N PRO A 168 -23.47 -3.41 0.03
CA PRO A 168 -23.01 -2.03 0.21
C PRO A 168 -21.67 -1.84 -0.48
N GLN A 169 -21.68 -1.06 -1.54
CA GLN A 169 -20.56 -0.91 -2.44
C GLN A 169 -19.56 0.01 -1.76
N GLU A 170 -18.48 -0.55 -1.21
CA GLU A 170 -17.32 0.20 -0.75
C GLU A 170 -16.80 1.04 -1.94
N SER A 171 -17.16 2.32 -1.96
CA SER A 171 -16.70 3.27 -2.98
C SER A 171 -15.24 3.63 -2.68
N TRP A 172 -14.33 2.82 -3.20
CA TRP A 172 -12.90 3.14 -3.18
C TRP A 172 -12.62 4.42 -3.98
N PRO A 173 -11.60 5.21 -3.60
CA PRO A 173 -11.25 6.43 -4.34
C PRO A 173 -10.97 6.12 -5.82
N GLU A 174 -11.24 7.10 -6.70
CA GLU A 174 -11.08 6.93 -8.14
C GLU A 174 -9.68 6.45 -8.54
N GLY A 175 -9.62 5.27 -9.17
CA GLY A 175 -8.38 4.65 -9.66
C GLY A 175 -7.86 3.47 -8.84
N TYR A 176 -8.63 3.01 -7.84
CA TYR A 176 -8.38 1.79 -7.06
C TYR A 176 -9.48 0.75 -7.33
N SER A 177 -9.15 -0.55 -7.25
CA SER A 177 -10.08 -1.66 -7.55
C SER A 177 -10.26 -2.61 -6.36
N ALA A 178 -11.31 -3.44 -6.36
CA ALA A 178 -11.52 -4.49 -5.36
C ALA A 178 -10.34 -5.49 -5.26
N LEU A 179 -9.53 -5.63 -6.32
CA LEU A 179 -8.31 -6.44 -6.31
C LEU A 179 -7.15 -5.79 -5.53
N SER A 180 -6.98 -4.47 -5.64
CA SER A 180 -6.10 -3.74 -4.71
C SER A 180 -6.66 -3.86 -3.29
N ALA A 181 -7.98 -3.85 -3.11
CA ALA A 181 -8.63 -4.04 -1.82
C ALA A 181 -8.40 -5.44 -1.23
N ASN A 182 -8.34 -6.52 -2.02
CA ASN A 182 -8.00 -7.86 -1.51
C ASN A 182 -6.51 -7.97 -1.14
N VAL A 183 -5.60 -7.40 -1.92
CA VAL A 183 -4.17 -7.34 -1.55
C VAL A 183 -3.98 -6.51 -0.28
N ILE A 184 -4.77 -5.43 -0.12
CA ILE A 184 -4.84 -4.61 1.09
C ILE A 184 -5.41 -5.43 2.25
N SER A 185 -6.59 -6.01 2.11
CA SER A 185 -7.23 -6.77 3.19
C SER A 185 -6.30 -7.89 3.67
N ASP A 186 -5.70 -8.65 2.75
CA ASP A 186 -4.75 -9.71 3.10
C ASP A 186 -3.43 -9.19 3.70
N ALA A 187 -2.89 -8.05 3.24
CA ALA A 187 -1.63 -7.49 3.76
C ALA A 187 -1.81 -6.73 5.08
N TRP A 188 -3.00 -6.16 5.31
CA TRP A 188 -3.31 -5.33 6.47
C TRP A 188 -4.08 -6.07 7.56
N MET A 189 -4.62 -7.26 7.31
CA MET A 189 -5.27 -8.14 8.30
C MET A 189 -4.24 -9.06 8.97
N TRP A 190 -3.36 -8.49 9.80
CA TRP A 190 -2.64 -9.23 10.84
C TRP A 190 -3.12 -8.66 12.19
N PRO A 191 -3.96 -9.41 12.91
CA PRO A 191 -3.46 -10.50 13.76
C PRO A 191 -4.40 -11.72 13.76
N ASN A 192 -4.03 -12.85 13.15
CA ASN A 192 -4.64 -14.17 13.46
C ASN A 192 -3.80 -15.41 13.07
N ILE A 193 -2.55 -15.27 12.61
CA ILE A 193 -1.68 -16.43 12.28
C ILE A 193 -0.96 -17.01 13.52
N LEU A 194 -1.50 -16.82 14.73
CA LEU A 194 -1.07 -17.52 15.94
C LEU A 194 -2.24 -18.21 16.67
N GLY A 195 -3.33 -18.50 15.95
CA GLY A 195 -4.52 -19.13 16.50
C GLY A 195 -5.11 -20.17 15.56
N ALA A 196 -4.34 -21.19 15.20
CA ALA A 196 -4.88 -22.47 14.74
C ALA A 196 -3.89 -23.56 15.18
N GLN A 197 -4.13 -24.10 16.37
CA GLN A 197 -3.69 -25.47 16.71
C GLN A 197 -4.60 -26.45 15.98
#